data_AF-A0A7H4LYF1-F1
#
_entry.id   AF-A0A7H4LYF1-F1
#
_cell.length_a   1.000
_cell.length_b   1.000
_cell.length_c   1.000
_cell.angle_alpha   90.00
_cell.angle_beta   90.00
_cell.angle_gamma   90.00
#
_symmetry.space_group_name_H-M   'P 1'
#
loop_
_entity.id
_entity.type
_entity.pdbx_description
1 polymer ?
#
loop_
_entity_poly.entity_id
_entity_poly.type
_entity_poly.pdbx_seq_one_letter_code
_entity_poly.pdbx_strand_id
1 'polypeptide(L)'
;MEDGSPLMVYSQQQRQALAARLPDTPVALGMSYGSPSLESAVDELLEQGVDHIVVLPLYPQYSCSTVAAVWDELGRILAKKRAIPGISFIRDYADDVDYIHALAASVRASFAVHGEPDLLLLSYHGIPQRYAQQGDTYPQRCRDTTRELVSALGLPPDRVMMTFQSRFGREPWLTPYTDETLKMLGEKGVKHIQVICPAFPPIAWRRWRRSRCRTGNLPRSRRPAI
;
A
#
# COMPACT_ATOMS: atom_id res chain seq x y z
N MET A 1 18.61 -10.07 -6.09
CA MET A 1 18.21 -9.97 -4.68
C MET A 1 18.01 -11.40 -4.22
N GLU A 2 18.85 -11.89 -3.31
CA GLU A 2 18.84 -13.29 -2.86
C GLU A 2 17.91 -13.54 -1.64
N ASP A 3 17.25 -12.49 -1.11
CA ASP A 3 16.58 -12.53 0.21
C ASP A 3 15.03 -12.63 0.20
N GLY A 4 14.43 -13.26 -0.81
CA GLY A 4 12.98 -13.49 -0.86
C GLY A 4 12.17 -12.32 -1.45
N SER A 5 10.86 -12.25 -1.13
CA SER A 5 9.97 -11.23 -1.72
C SER A 5 10.35 -9.83 -1.24
N PRO A 6 10.25 -8.77 -2.08
CA PRO A 6 10.57 -7.40 -1.66
C PRO A 6 9.83 -6.98 -0.40
N LEU A 7 8.57 -7.40 -0.25
CA LEU A 7 7.79 -7.18 0.96
C LEU A 7 8.51 -7.72 2.20
N MET A 8 8.96 -8.98 2.16
CA MET A 8 9.65 -9.60 3.29
C MET A 8 10.94 -8.86 3.65
N VAL A 9 11.75 -8.51 2.64
CA VAL A 9 13.02 -7.78 2.85
C VAL A 9 12.78 -6.47 3.59
N TYR A 10 11.84 -5.66 3.11
CA TYR A 10 11.55 -4.37 3.76
C TYR A 10 10.86 -4.52 5.11
N SER A 11 9.97 -5.51 5.29
CA SER A 11 9.34 -5.77 6.58
C SER A 11 10.37 -6.22 7.63
N GLN A 12 11.37 -7.01 7.26
CA GLN A 12 12.47 -7.37 8.16
C GLN A 12 13.34 -6.16 8.53
N GLN A 13 13.65 -5.29 7.56
CA GLN A 13 14.37 -4.04 7.84
C GLN A 13 13.59 -3.12 8.79
N GLN A 14 12.27 -3.01 8.60
CA GLN A 14 11.39 -2.25 9.49
C GLN A 14 11.37 -2.85 10.90
N ARG A 15 11.27 -4.18 11.03
CA ARG A 15 11.36 -4.89 12.32
C ARG A 15 12.66 -4.58 13.04
N GLN A 16 13.79 -4.71 12.35
CA GLN A 16 15.12 -4.45 12.91
C GLN A 16 15.28 -2.99 13.35
N ALA A 17 14.85 -2.05 12.51
CA ALA A 17 14.92 -0.62 12.83
C ALA A 17 14.03 -0.25 14.02
N LEU A 18 12.84 -0.87 14.13
CA LEU A 18 11.94 -0.66 15.26
C LEU A 18 12.51 -1.27 16.55
N ALA A 19 13.02 -2.49 16.50
CA ALA A 19 13.65 -3.15 17.64
C ALA A 19 14.86 -2.36 18.16
N ALA A 20 15.68 -1.80 17.27
CA ALA A 20 16.80 -0.94 17.64
C ALA A 20 16.37 0.35 18.36
N ARG A 21 15.15 0.84 18.11
CA ARG A 21 14.58 2.03 18.78
C ARG A 21 13.85 1.68 20.08
N LEU A 22 13.51 0.41 20.28
CA LEU A 22 12.78 -0.10 21.44
C LEU A 22 13.56 -1.28 22.07
N PRO A 23 14.75 -1.05 22.65
CA PRO A 23 15.62 -2.13 23.11
C PRO A 23 15.00 -3.03 24.18
N ASP A 24 14.07 -2.48 24.97
CA ASP A 24 13.38 -3.19 26.05
C ASP A 24 12.02 -3.76 25.61
N THR A 25 11.64 -3.63 24.34
CA THR A 25 10.36 -4.13 23.82
C THR A 25 10.60 -5.15 22.70
N PRO A 26 10.24 -6.44 22.92
CA PRO A 26 10.31 -7.44 21.86
C PRO A 26 9.48 -7.05 20.64
N VAL A 27 10.07 -7.19 19.44
CA VAL A 27 9.41 -6.87 18.17
C VAL A 27 9.37 -8.11 17.27
N ALA A 28 8.17 -8.62 17.02
CA ALA A 28 7.92 -9.73 16.10
C ALA A 28 7.26 -9.25 14.81
N LEU A 29 7.45 -10.00 13.72
CA LEU A 29 6.79 -9.78 12.43
C LEU A 29 5.88 -10.97 12.14
N GLY A 30 4.62 -10.71 11.82
CA GLY A 30 3.64 -11.73 11.44
C GLY A 30 2.96 -11.38 10.12
N MET A 31 2.93 -12.34 9.20
CA MET A 31 2.21 -12.23 7.93
C MET A 31 0.82 -12.88 8.05
N SER A 32 -0.20 -12.24 7.49
CA SER A 32 -1.54 -12.86 7.30
C SER A 32 -1.48 -14.03 6.32
N TYR A 33 -0.60 -13.94 5.33
CA TYR A 33 -0.35 -14.97 4.32
C TYR A 33 1.16 -15.10 4.13
N GLY A 34 1.76 -16.16 4.67
CA GLY A 34 3.19 -16.44 4.52
C GLY A 34 3.88 -16.85 5.81
N SER A 35 5.21 -16.87 5.75
CA SER A 35 6.10 -17.15 6.88
C SER A 35 7.04 -15.97 7.09
N PRO A 36 7.23 -15.47 8.34
CA PRO A 36 6.61 -15.91 9.58
C PRO A 36 5.09 -15.63 9.62
N SER A 37 4.31 -16.53 10.23
CA SER A 37 2.86 -16.36 10.37
C SER A 37 2.53 -15.49 11.58
N LEU A 38 1.30 -14.94 11.62
CA LEU A 38 0.82 -14.20 12.79
C LEU A 38 0.82 -15.08 14.06
N GLU A 39 0.48 -16.37 13.93
CA GLU A 39 0.50 -17.33 15.04
C GLU A 39 1.92 -17.51 15.59
N SER A 40 2.93 -17.71 14.72
CA SER A 40 4.32 -17.84 15.18
C SER A 40 4.85 -16.57 15.84
N ALA A 41 4.44 -15.39 15.36
CA ALA A 41 4.86 -14.12 15.92
C ALA A 41 4.27 -13.89 17.33
N VAL A 42 3.00 -14.26 17.53
CA VAL A 42 2.37 -14.21 18.86
C VAL A 42 3.06 -15.19 19.81
N ASP A 43 3.34 -16.40 19.36
CA ASP A 43 3.99 -17.42 20.18
C ASP A 43 5.41 -17.01 20.59
N GLU A 44 6.19 -16.43 19.67
CA GLU A 44 7.52 -15.86 19.95
C GLU A 44 7.47 -14.79 21.06
N LEU A 45 6.45 -13.92 21.07
CA LEU A 45 6.30 -12.89 22.10
C LEU A 45 5.88 -13.50 23.45
N LEU A 46 4.94 -14.45 23.45
CA LEU A 46 4.49 -15.10 24.67
C LEU A 46 5.60 -15.94 25.32
N GLU A 47 6.44 -16.61 24.54
CA GLU A 47 7.60 -17.36 25.04
C GLU A 47 8.64 -16.47 25.71
N GLN A 48 8.69 -15.18 25.33
CA GLN A 48 9.53 -14.16 25.98
C GLN A 48 8.89 -13.58 27.25
N GLY A 49 7.71 -14.06 27.65
CA GLY A 49 7.00 -13.59 28.84
C GLY A 49 6.25 -12.26 28.63
N VAL A 50 6.00 -11.85 27.38
CA VAL A 50 5.19 -10.67 27.09
C VAL A 50 3.74 -10.91 27.52
N ASP A 51 3.25 -10.05 28.39
CA ASP A 51 1.87 -10.09 28.90
C ASP A 51 0.94 -9.05 28.25
N HIS A 52 1.49 -8.11 27.46
CA HIS A 52 0.74 -7.13 26.69
C HIS A 52 1.32 -6.94 25.28
N ILE A 53 0.51 -7.13 24.23
CA ILE A 53 0.92 -7.03 22.83
C ILE A 53 0.26 -5.81 22.17
N VAL A 54 1.09 -4.97 21.55
CA VAL A 54 0.63 -3.91 20.65
C VAL A 54 0.70 -4.42 19.21
N VAL A 55 -0.44 -4.41 18.52
CA VAL A 55 -0.55 -4.87 17.13
C VAL A 55 -0.64 -3.65 16.22
N LEU A 56 0.35 -3.51 15.33
CA LEU A 56 0.41 -2.48 14.29
C LEU A 56 0.31 -3.15 12.90
N PRO A 57 -0.88 -3.14 12.27
CA PRO A 57 -1.01 -3.57 10.89
C PRO A 57 -0.15 -2.70 9.96
N LEU A 58 0.54 -3.29 8.99
CA LEU A 58 1.30 -2.53 7.98
C LEU A 58 0.40 -1.91 6.90
N TYR A 59 -0.91 -1.83 7.13
CA TYR A 59 -1.87 -1.16 6.26
C TYR A 59 -2.30 0.16 6.94
N PRO A 60 -1.89 1.33 6.42
CA PRO A 60 -2.19 2.60 7.07
C PRO A 60 -3.68 2.96 7.04
N GLN A 61 -4.43 2.50 6.03
CA GLN A 61 -5.86 2.73 5.89
C GLN A 61 -6.64 1.47 6.27
N TYR A 62 -7.57 1.59 7.22
CA TYR A 62 -8.47 0.50 7.60
C TYR A 62 -9.32 0.04 6.42
N SER A 63 -9.40 -1.28 6.23
CA SER A 63 -10.38 -1.99 5.40
C SER A 63 -10.79 -3.27 6.10
N CYS A 64 -12.03 -3.72 5.89
CA CYS A 64 -12.49 -5.01 6.38
C CYS A 64 -11.73 -6.18 5.74
N SER A 65 -11.21 -5.99 4.52
CA SER A 65 -10.46 -7.00 3.79
C SER A 65 -8.98 -7.10 4.17
N THR A 66 -8.45 -6.19 4.99
CA THR A 66 -7.04 -6.16 5.39
C THR A 66 -6.89 -6.10 6.91
N VAL A 67 -7.13 -4.94 7.51
CA VAL A 67 -6.89 -4.73 8.94
C VAL A 67 -7.85 -5.55 9.79
N ALA A 68 -9.14 -5.62 9.43
CA ALA A 68 -10.07 -6.46 10.17
C ALA A 68 -9.73 -7.95 10.03
N ALA A 69 -9.22 -8.39 8.89
CA ALA A 69 -8.76 -9.78 8.72
C ALA A 69 -7.58 -10.13 9.65
N VAL A 70 -6.69 -9.16 9.95
CA VAL A 70 -5.63 -9.34 10.97
C VAL A 70 -6.25 -9.50 12.36
N TRP A 71 -7.28 -8.72 12.68
CA TRP A 71 -8.00 -8.83 13.95
C TRP A 71 -8.72 -10.18 14.10
N ASP A 72 -9.41 -10.64 13.05
CA ASP A 72 -10.09 -11.93 13.03
C ASP A 72 -9.11 -13.09 13.25
N GLU A 73 -7.96 -13.05 12.59
CA GLU A 73 -6.91 -14.06 12.75
C GLU A 73 -6.28 -14.02 14.15
N LEU A 74 -6.05 -12.83 14.71
CA LEU A 74 -5.60 -12.67 16.09
C LEU A 74 -6.61 -13.30 17.07
N GLY A 75 -7.90 -13.04 16.88
CA GLY A 75 -8.97 -13.67 17.65
C GLY A 75 -8.93 -15.20 17.58
N ARG A 76 -8.73 -15.75 16.38
CA ARG A 76 -8.58 -17.21 16.17
C ARG A 76 -7.37 -17.80 16.90
N ILE A 77 -6.24 -17.08 16.92
CA ILE A 77 -5.02 -17.50 17.61
C ILE A 77 -5.24 -17.46 19.13
N LEU A 78 -5.74 -16.34 19.65
CA LEU A 78 -5.92 -16.11 21.08
C LEU A 78 -6.97 -17.04 21.69
N ALA A 79 -7.99 -17.44 20.92
CA ALA A 79 -8.99 -18.43 21.36
C ALA A 79 -8.39 -19.79 21.74
N LYS A 80 -7.16 -20.11 21.29
CA LYS A 80 -6.46 -21.34 21.63
C LYS A 80 -5.54 -21.19 22.86
N LYS A 81 -5.32 -19.98 23.36
CA LYS A 81 -4.37 -19.70 24.44
C LYS A 81 -5.06 -19.75 25.80
N ARG A 82 -4.39 -20.35 26.80
CA ARG A 82 -4.91 -20.44 28.17
C ARG A 82 -4.75 -19.12 28.95
N ALA A 83 -3.59 -18.47 28.78
CA ALA A 83 -3.33 -17.14 29.29
C ALA A 83 -3.36 -16.18 28.09
N ILE A 84 -4.33 -15.27 28.10
CA ILE A 84 -4.51 -14.29 27.03
C ILE A 84 -3.79 -13.00 27.45
N PRO A 85 -2.84 -12.48 26.67
CA PRO A 85 -2.19 -11.21 26.98
C PRO A 85 -3.16 -10.02 26.79
N GLY A 86 -2.85 -8.89 27.42
CA GLY A 86 -3.48 -7.61 27.07
C GLY A 86 -3.20 -7.27 25.61
N ILE A 87 -4.19 -6.71 24.89
CA ILE A 87 -4.04 -6.36 23.47
C ILE A 87 -4.36 -4.88 23.27
N SER A 88 -3.44 -4.16 22.64
CA SER A 88 -3.71 -2.84 22.06
C SER A 88 -3.61 -2.95 20.54
N PHE A 89 -4.74 -2.80 19.85
CA PHE A 89 -4.80 -2.92 18.41
C PHE A 89 -4.89 -1.55 17.75
N ILE A 90 -3.89 -1.19 16.96
CA ILE A 90 -3.89 0.05 16.18
C ILE A 90 -4.74 -0.18 14.95
N ARG A 91 -5.97 0.35 14.98
CA ARG A 91 -6.95 0.16 13.90
C ARG A 91 -6.46 0.69 12.57
N ASP A 92 -5.88 1.89 12.55
CA ASP A 92 -5.28 2.51 11.37
C ASP A 92 -4.53 3.79 11.78
N TYR A 93 -3.77 4.35 10.85
CA TYR A 93 -2.94 5.56 11.05
C TYR A 93 -2.87 6.38 9.75
N ALA A 94 -3.98 6.42 9.02
CA ALA A 94 -4.06 7.00 7.67
C ALA A 94 -3.75 8.51 7.63
N ASP A 95 -4.00 9.21 8.74
CA ASP A 95 -3.82 10.64 8.97
C ASP A 95 -2.78 10.93 10.08
N ASP A 96 -1.98 9.93 10.46
CA ASP A 96 -0.90 10.12 11.41
C ASP A 96 0.18 11.04 10.83
N VAL A 97 0.60 12.03 11.63
CA VAL A 97 1.51 13.09 11.20
C VAL A 97 2.88 12.54 10.76
N ASP A 98 3.41 11.53 11.45
CA ASP A 98 4.72 10.96 11.15
C ASP A 98 4.66 10.08 9.90
N TYR A 99 3.57 9.32 9.72
CA TYR A 99 3.31 8.60 8.47
C TYR A 99 3.20 9.54 7.27
N ILE A 100 2.45 10.64 7.40
CA ILE A 100 2.31 11.64 6.33
C ILE A 100 3.66 12.32 6.03
N HIS A 101 4.45 12.64 7.04
CA HIS A 101 5.79 13.19 6.86
C HIS A 101 6.73 12.21 6.14
N ALA A 102 6.71 10.93 6.50
CA ALA A 102 7.48 9.91 5.81
C ALA A 102 7.06 9.77 4.34
N LEU A 103 5.76 9.80 4.07
CA LEU A 103 5.21 9.76 2.72
C LEU A 103 5.62 10.99 1.89
N ALA A 104 5.51 12.18 2.47
CA ALA A 104 5.92 13.44 1.85
C ALA A 104 7.43 13.47 1.58
N ALA A 105 8.25 12.98 2.51
CA ALA A 105 9.70 12.87 2.33
C ALA A 105 10.04 11.96 1.14
N SER A 106 9.36 10.82 0.99
CA SER A 106 9.51 9.93 -0.16
C SER A 106 9.17 10.63 -1.48
N VAL A 107 8.06 11.37 -1.52
CA VAL A 107 7.65 12.14 -2.71
C VAL A 107 8.70 13.19 -3.07
N ARG A 108 9.15 13.98 -2.09
CA ARG A 108 10.18 15.01 -2.29
C ARG A 108 11.49 14.41 -2.79
N ALA A 109 11.91 13.26 -2.25
CA ALA A 109 13.08 12.55 -2.72
C ALA A 109 12.95 12.14 -4.19
N SER A 110 11.79 11.61 -4.60
CA SER A 110 11.51 11.30 -6.00
C SER A 110 11.55 12.55 -6.89
N PHE A 111 10.97 13.67 -6.43
CA PHE A 111 10.99 14.93 -7.17
C PHE A 111 12.41 15.48 -7.36
N ALA A 112 13.27 15.36 -6.34
CA ALA A 112 14.66 15.79 -6.44
C ALA A 112 15.45 15.02 -7.51
N VAL A 113 15.17 13.72 -7.69
CA VAL A 113 15.89 12.85 -8.64
C VAL A 113 15.27 12.89 -10.05
N HIS A 114 13.95 13.07 -10.14
CA HIS A 114 13.21 12.92 -11.40
C HIS A 114 12.58 14.21 -11.93
N GLY A 115 12.74 15.32 -11.19
CA GLY A 115 12.03 16.58 -11.41
C GLY A 115 10.60 16.52 -10.89
N GLU A 116 9.96 17.68 -10.77
CA GLU A 116 8.54 17.75 -10.43
C GLU A 116 7.66 17.19 -11.57
N PRO A 117 6.59 16.44 -11.25
CA PRO A 117 5.64 15.94 -12.24
C PRO A 117 4.62 17.01 -12.64
N ASP A 118 4.05 16.85 -13.83
CA ASP A 118 2.85 17.59 -14.23
C ASP A 118 1.68 17.22 -13.29
N LEU A 119 1.64 15.94 -12.89
CA LEU A 119 0.63 15.38 -11.98
C LEU A 119 1.22 14.30 -11.06
N LEU A 120 0.94 14.39 -9.76
CA LEU A 120 1.17 13.31 -8.80
C LEU A 120 -0.09 12.44 -8.69
N LEU A 121 0.05 11.13 -8.97
CA LEU A 121 -1.04 10.16 -8.90
C LEU A 121 -0.87 9.26 -7.66
N LEU A 122 -1.80 9.34 -6.72
CA LEU A 122 -1.88 8.44 -5.57
C LEU A 122 -2.75 7.24 -5.96
N SER A 123 -2.13 6.07 -6.11
CA SER A 123 -2.80 4.84 -6.52
C SER A 123 -2.97 3.89 -5.34
N TYR A 124 -4.21 3.77 -4.86
CA TYR A 124 -4.60 2.87 -3.77
C TYR A 124 -5.10 1.54 -4.33
N HIS A 125 -4.97 0.44 -3.57
CA HIS A 125 -5.59 -0.82 -4.00
C HIS A 125 -7.12 -0.67 -3.94
N GLY A 126 -7.84 -1.09 -4.97
CA GLY A 126 -9.29 -1.02 -4.97
C GLY A 126 -9.91 -2.04 -4.01
N ILE A 127 -11.13 -1.77 -3.59
CA ILE A 127 -12.01 -2.78 -2.99
C ILE A 127 -13.33 -2.81 -3.77
N PRO A 128 -14.09 -3.92 -3.71
CA PRO A 128 -15.45 -3.96 -4.26
C PRO A 128 -16.30 -2.81 -3.70
N GLN A 129 -17.07 -2.14 -4.55
CA GLN A 129 -17.89 -0.99 -4.15
C GLN A 129 -18.90 -1.35 -3.05
N ARG A 130 -19.37 -2.61 -3.05
CA ARG A 130 -20.21 -3.18 -2.01
C ARG A 130 -19.63 -3.02 -0.60
N TYR A 131 -18.32 -3.21 -0.42
CA TYR A 131 -17.71 -3.12 0.91
C TYR A 131 -17.85 -1.71 1.48
N ALA A 132 -17.57 -0.69 0.68
CA ALA A 132 -17.78 0.71 1.06
C ALA A 132 -19.25 0.99 1.39
N GLN A 133 -20.20 0.46 0.60
CA GLN A 133 -21.63 0.61 0.86
C GLN A 133 -22.09 -0.10 2.14
N GLN A 134 -21.39 -1.15 2.54
CA GLN A 134 -21.65 -1.93 3.76
C GLN A 134 -20.94 -1.35 5.00
N GLY A 135 -20.34 -0.16 4.90
CA GLY A 135 -19.76 0.56 6.04
C GLY A 135 -18.23 0.49 6.13
N ASP A 136 -17.55 -0.08 5.14
CA ASP A 136 -16.09 -0.02 5.09
C ASP A 136 -15.60 1.43 4.91
N THR A 137 -14.78 1.90 5.85
CA THR A 137 -14.25 3.27 5.87
C THR A 137 -13.06 3.48 4.95
N TYR A 138 -12.54 2.43 4.30
CA TYR A 138 -11.36 2.50 3.44
C TYR A 138 -11.36 3.67 2.43
N PRO A 139 -12.44 3.93 1.65
CA PRO A 139 -12.43 5.05 0.71
C PRO A 139 -12.25 6.40 1.42
N GLN A 140 -12.80 6.55 2.63
CA GLN A 140 -12.65 7.78 3.41
C GLN A 140 -11.23 7.91 3.96
N ARG A 141 -10.65 6.82 4.48
CA ARG A 141 -9.27 6.83 4.98
C ARG A 141 -8.25 7.10 3.86
N CYS A 142 -8.47 6.61 2.63
CA CYS A 142 -7.68 6.99 1.46
C CYS A 142 -7.79 8.48 1.12
N ARG A 143 -9.01 9.06 1.24
CA ARG A 143 -9.20 10.50 1.06
C ARG A 143 -8.49 11.32 2.13
N ASP A 144 -8.52 10.87 3.38
CA ASP A 144 -7.82 11.51 4.49
C ASP A 144 -6.30 11.52 4.25
N THR A 145 -5.68 10.38 3.96
CA THR A 145 -4.25 10.30 3.60
C THR A 145 -3.91 11.23 2.43
N THR A 146 -4.75 11.25 1.40
CA THR A 146 -4.54 12.10 0.22
C THR A 146 -4.58 13.58 0.60
N ARG A 147 -5.57 14.00 1.39
CA ARG A 147 -5.73 15.39 1.84
C ARG A 147 -4.52 15.84 2.66
N GLU A 148 -4.12 15.04 3.64
CA GLU A 148 -2.99 15.37 4.52
C GLU A 148 -1.67 15.39 3.73
N LEU A 149 -1.46 14.47 2.78
CA LEU A 149 -0.27 14.48 1.94
C LEU A 149 -0.22 15.71 1.02
N VAL A 150 -1.34 16.08 0.39
CA VAL A 150 -1.43 17.28 -0.47
C VAL A 150 -1.07 18.52 0.35
N SER A 151 -1.65 18.64 1.55
CA SER A 151 -1.35 19.72 2.50
C SER A 151 0.14 19.75 2.85
N ALA A 152 0.72 18.61 3.24
CA ALA A 152 2.12 18.50 3.63
C ALA A 152 3.09 18.81 2.48
N LEU A 153 2.72 18.54 1.23
CA LEU A 153 3.53 18.83 0.05
C LEU A 153 3.39 20.27 -0.47
N GLY A 154 2.33 20.99 -0.07
CA GLY A 154 2.02 22.31 -0.60
C GLY A 154 1.69 22.30 -2.10
N LEU A 155 1.24 21.16 -2.63
CA LEU A 155 0.84 21.05 -4.03
C LEU A 155 -0.59 21.58 -4.22
N PRO A 156 -0.88 22.25 -5.34
CA PRO A 156 -2.25 22.66 -5.62
C PRO A 156 -3.10 21.41 -5.92
N PRO A 157 -4.40 21.40 -5.52
CA PRO A 157 -5.24 20.21 -5.63
C PRO A 157 -5.40 19.65 -7.05
N ASP A 158 -5.26 20.49 -8.08
CA ASP A 158 -5.34 20.11 -9.49
C ASP A 158 -4.09 19.36 -10.01
N ARG A 159 -2.96 19.46 -9.31
CA ARG A 159 -1.73 18.70 -9.59
C ARG A 159 -1.71 17.32 -8.91
N VAL A 160 -2.77 16.94 -8.20
CA VAL A 160 -2.85 15.67 -7.48
C VAL A 160 -4.14 14.93 -7.83
N MET A 161 -4.03 13.64 -8.11
CA MET A 161 -5.19 12.77 -8.32
C MET A 161 -5.09 11.52 -7.45
N MET A 162 -6.23 11.08 -6.93
CA MET A 162 -6.37 9.79 -6.25
C MET A 162 -7.11 8.80 -7.16
N THR A 163 -6.57 7.59 -7.30
CA THR A 163 -7.19 6.50 -8.06
C THR A 163 -7.10 5.18 -7.31
N PHE A 164 -7.89 4.21 -7.75
CA PHE A 164 -7.88 2.83 -7.27
C PHE A 164 -7.35 1.89 -8.36
N GLN A 165 -6.50 0.92 -8.00
CA GLN A 165 -5.90 -0.05 -8.92
C GLN A 165 -6.31 -1.49 -8.57
N SER A 166 -5.91 -2.45 -9.40
CA SER A 166 -6.07 -3.88 -9.12
C SER A 166 -7.51 -4.33 -8.89
N ARG A 167 -8.40 -4.02 -9.84
CA ARG A 167 -9.76 -4.56 -9.90
C ARG A 167 -9.78 -5.99 -10.45
N PHE A 168 -10.67 -6.83 -9.93
CA PHE A 168 -10.85 -8.21 -10.37
C PHE A 168 -12.33 -8.56 -10.54
N GLY A 169 -12.63 -9.43 -11.51
CA GLY A 169 -14.00 -9.87 -11.78
C GLY A 169 -14.85 -8.80 -12.48
N ARG A 170 -16.17 -9.04 -12.49
CA ARG A 170 -17.15 -8.20 -13.21
C ARG A 170 -17.93 -7.25 -12.29
N GLU A 171 -17.77 -7.38 -10.98
CA GLU A 171 -18.45 -6.50 -10.03
C GLU A 171 -17.88 -5.08 -10.07
N PRO A 172 -18.64 -4.05 -9.67
CA PRO A 172 -18.12 -2.69 -9.55
C PRO A 172 -17.10 -2.54 -8.41
N TRP A 173 -16.00 -1.86 -8.69
CA TRP A 173 -14.96 -1.52 -7.71
C TRP A 173 -14.93 0.00 -7.48
N LEU A 174 -14.19 0.43 -6.46
CA LEU A 174 -13.97 1.86 -6.23
C LEU A 174 -13.35 2.55 -7.46
N THR A 175 -13.87 3.73 -7.77
CA THR A 175 -13.45 4.59 -8.87
C THR A 175 -12.88 5.90 -8.31
N PRO A 176 -12.04 6.63 -9.07
CA PRO A 176 -11.62 6.39 -10.45
C PRO A 176 -10.58 5.27 -10.61
N TYR A 177 -10.64 4.52 -11.71
CA TYR A 177 -9.69 3.44 -11.98
C TYR A 177 -8.36 3.96 -12.50
N THR A 178 -7.25 3.43 -11.98
CA THR A 178 -5.89 3.88 -12.29
C THR A 178 -5.53 3.68 -13.77
N ASP A 179 -5.90 2.53 -14.35
CA ASP A 179 -5.63 2.20 -15.75
C ASP A 179 -6.39 3.13 -16.73
N GLU A 180 -7.66 3.40 -16.46
CA GLU A 180 -8.47 4.33 -17.24
C GLU A 180 -8.01 5.78 -17.07
N THR A 181 -7.65 6.16 -15.84
CA THR A 181 -7.14 7.51 -15.54
C THR A 181 -5.82 7.77 -16.28
N LEU A 182 -4.88 6.81 -16.28
CA LEU A 182 -3.62 6.96 -16.99
C LEU A 182 -3.82 7.09 -18.51
N LYS A 183 -4.78 6.36 -19.11
CA LYS A 183 -5.13 6.52 -20.53
C LYS A 183 -5.65 7.93 -20.82
N MET A 184 -6.62 8.38 -20.02
CA MET A 184 -7.22 9.71 -20.13
C MET A 184 -6.18 10.83 -19.98
N LEU A 185 -5.25 10.72 -19.03
CA LEU A 185 -4.18 11.70 -18.84
C LEU A 185 -3.21 11.73 -20.04
N GLY A 186 -2.91 10.57 -20.62
CA GLY A 186 -2.12 10.46 -21.83
C GLY A 186 -2.78 11.13 -23.04
N GLU A 187 -4.10 11.00 -23.18
CA GLU A 187 -4.91 11.65 -24.23
C GLU A 187 -4.96 13.17 -24.04
N LYS A 188 -5.03 13.64 -22.79
CA LYS A 188 -4.96 15.07 -22.43
C LYS A 188 -3.57 15.68 -22.56
N GLY A 189 -2.56 14.89 -22.94
CA GLY A 189 -1.21 15.39 -23.19
C GLY A 189 -0.36 15.61 -21.94
N VAL A 190 -0.73 15.03 -20.79
CA VAL A 190 0.11 15.03 -19.59
C VAL A 190 1.36 14.18 -19.87
N LYS A 191 2.55 14.75 -19.69
CA LYS A 191 3.81 14.14 -20.15
C LYS A 191 4.61 13.49 -19.02
N HIS A 192 4.49 14.04 -17.81
CA HIS A 192 5.23 13.60 -16.64
C HIS A 192 4.27 13.31 -15.48
N ILE A 193 4.01 12.02 -15.25
CA ILE A 193 3.23 11.54 -14.11
C ILE A 193 4.16 10.77 -13.19
N GLN A 194 4.11 11.07 -11.90
CA GLN A 194 4.71 10.24 -10.86
C GLN A 194 3.61 9.56 -10.07
N VAL A 195 3.78 8.26 -9.81
CA VAL A 195 2.78 7.44 -9.12
C VAL A 195 3.34 6.97 -7.79
N ILE A 196 2.57 7.16 -6.72
CA ILE A 196 2.86 6.67 -5.38
C ILE A 196 1.75 5.72 -4.91
N CYS A 197 2.10 4.71 -4.11
CA CYS A 197 1.16 3.75 -3.53
C CYS A 197 1.13 3.89 -1.99
N PRO A 198 0.22 4.69 -1.41
CA PRO A 198 0.25 4.95 0.04
C PRO A 198 -0.19 3.75 0.89
N ALA A 199 -1.03 2.85 0.34
CA ALA A 199 -1.65 1.75 1.08
C ALA A 199 -0.80 0.49 1.26
N PHE A 200 0.47 0.49 0.82
CA PHE A 200 1.34 -0.68 0.92
C PHE A 200 2.79 -0.24 1.17
N PRO A 201 3.28 -0.30 2.42
CA PRO A 201 4.70 -0.14 2.71
C PRO A 201 5.38 -1.46 2.33
N PRO A 202 6.06 -1.51 1.16
CA PRO A 202 7.27 -0.72 0.96
C PRO A 202 7.26 0.05 -0.36
N ILE A 203 7.67 1.31 -0.30
CA ILE A 203 7.54 2.33 -1.34
C ILE A 203 7.92 1.80 -2.74
N ALA A 204 6.92 1.53 -3.57
CA ALA A 204 7.08 1.17 -4.97
C ALA A 204 6.83 2.39 -5.86
N TRP A 205 7.89 2.98 -6.41
CA TRP A 205 7.81 4.01 -7.45
C TRP A 205 7.74 3.36 -8.83
N ARG A 206 6.70 3.68 -9.61
CA ARG A 206 6.65 3.35 -11.06
C ARG A 206 6.64 4.63 -11.88
N ARG A 207 7.73 4.88 -12.61
CA ARG A 207 7.81 5.95 -13.60
C ARG A 207 7.18 5.48 -14.91
N TRP A 208 6.05 6.07 -15.27
CA TRP A 208 5.46 5.85 -16.59
C TRP A 208 6.09 6.84 -17.58
N ARG A 209 6.84 6.34 -18.56
CA ARG A 209 7.25 7.12 -19.73
C ARG A 209 6.67 6.50 -20.96
N ARG A 210 6.11 7.34 -21.83
CA ARG A 210 5.64 6.96 -23.16
C ARG A 210 6.80 6.33 -23.93
N SER A 211 6.84 5.01 -24.02
CA SER A 211 7.65 4.33 -25.02
C SER A 211 7.10 4.76 -26.37
N ARG A 212 7.97 5.27 -27.25
CA ARG A 212 7.57 5.61 -28.61
C ARG A 212 6.94 4.37 -29.23
N CYS A 213 5.64 4.42 -29.54
CA CYS A 213 5.04 3.48 -30.47
C CYS A 213 5.82 3.60 -31.79
N ARG A 214 6.74 2.66 -32.04
CA ARG A 214 7.20 2.40 -33.40
C ARG A 214 6.02 1.79 -34.14
N THR A 215 5.26 2.61 -34.84
CA THR A 215 4.51 2.15 -36.01
C THR A 215 5.52 1.70 -37.05
N GLY A 216 5.91 0.42 -36.99
CA GLY A 216 6.81 -0.23 -37.93
C GLY A 216 6.07 -1.36 -38.64
N ASN A 217 5.62 -1.06 -39.86
CA ASN A 217 5.26 -1.94 -40.98
C ASN A 217 4.93 -3.41 -40.68
N LEU A 218 3.65 -3.75 -40.80
CA LEU A 218 3.20 -5.07 -41.25
C LEU A 218 3.72 -5.33 -42.68
N PRO A 219 4.45 -6.43 -42.96
CA PRO A 219 4.66 -6.86 -44.34
C PRO A 219 3.37 -7.48 -44.87
N ARG A 220 2.84 -6.86 -45.94
CA ARG A 220 1.77 -7.40 -46.78
C ARG A 220 2.20 -8.72 -47.43
N SER A 221 1.27 -9.65 -47.46
CA SER A 221 1.21 -10.87 -48.26
C SER A 221 1.83 -10.76 -49.66
N ARG A 222 2.64 -11.74 -50.05
CA ARG A 222 2.74 -12.21 -51.45
C ARG A 222 2.57 -13.74 -51.50
N ARG A 223 1.92 -14.14 -52.58
CA ARG A 223 1.22 -15.39 -52.91
C ARG A 223 2.14 -16.60 -53.21
N PRO A 224 1.56 -17.82 -53.37
CA PRO A 224 2.30 -19.09 -53.46
C PRO A 224 2.74 -19.42 -54.89
N ALA A 225 3.78 -20.27 -55.02
CA ALA A 225 3.98 -21.17 -56.16
C ALA A 225 5.10 -22.20 -55.85
N ILE A 226 4.82 -23.43 -56.27
CA ILE A 226 5.62 -24.68 -56.30
C ILE A 226 5.66 -25.44 -54.97
#